data_AF-A0A933K1J0-F1
#
_entry.id   AF-A0A933K1J0-F1
#
_cell.length_a   1.000
_cell.length_b   1.000
_cell.length_c   1.000
_cell.angle_alpha   90.00
_cell.angle_beta   90.00
_cell.angle_gamma   90.00
#
_symmetry.space_group_name_H-M   'P 1'
#
loop_
_entity.id
_entity.type
_entity.pdbx_description
1 polymer ?
#
loop_
_entity_poly.entity_id
_entity_poly.type
_entity_poly.pdbx_seq_one_letter_code
_entity_poly.pdbx_strand_id
1 'polypeptide(L)' 'MPFTTIDVSQDKAGYERLEKLLQGELSVPVITVDDHVMKGFNPAQLTEWLKE' A
#
# COMPACT_ATOMS: atom_id res chain seq x y z
N MET A 1 5.67 14.54 5.47
CA MET A 1 6.27 13.55 4.55
C MET A 1 5.45 13.54 3.28
N PRO A 2 6.07 13.57 2.10
CA PRO A 2 5.35 13.37 0.85
C PRO A 2 4.84 11.92 0.79
N PHE A 3 3.59 11.73 0.39
CA PHE A 3 3.01 10.43 0.08
C PHE A 3 2.21 10.55 -1.22
N THR A 4 2.01 9.42 -1.91
CA THR A 4 1.17 9.34 -3.10
C THR A 4 0.02 8.39 -2.83
N THR A 5 -1.20 8.82 -3.13
CA THR A 5 -2.38 7.97 -3.06
C THR A 5 -2.75 7.52 -4.47
N ILE A 6 -2.94 6.22 -4.66
CA ILE A 6 -3.41 5.65 -5.92
C ILE A 6 -4.83 5.14 -5.68
N ASP A 7 -5.81 5.72 -6.39
CA ASP A 7 -7.16 5.19 -6.41
C ASP A 7 -7.25 4.05 -7.43
N VAL A 8 -7.11 2.83 -6.95
CA VAL A 8 -7.15 1.62 -7.78
C VAL A 8 -8.49 1.38 -8.46
N SER A 9 -9.56 2.08 -8.07
CA SER A 9 -10.84 2.00 -8.78
C SER A 9 -10.86 2.79 -10.09
N GLN A 10 -9.96 3.78 -10.22
CA GLN A 10 -9.84 4.64 -11.39
C GLN A 10 -8.54 4.42 -12.17
N ASP A 11 -7.53 3.82 -11.54
CA ASP A 11 -6.24 3.51 -12.14
C ASP A 11 -6.05 2.00 -12.32
N LYS A 12 -6.16 1.55 -13.57
CA LYS A 12 -5.93 0.16 -13.95
C LYS A 12 -4.50 -0.31 -13.63
N ALA A 13 -3.48 0.52 -13.83
CA ALA A 13 -2.10 0.17 -13.55
C ALA A 13 -1.86 0.06 -12.03
N GLY A 14 -2.50 0.95 -11.26
CA GLY A 14 -2.57 0.87 -9.80
C GLY A 14 -3.18 -0.44 -9.31
N TYR A 15 -4.31 -0.85 -9.92
CA TYR A 15 -4.97 -2.12 -9.63
C TYR A 15 -4.11 -3.33 -9.97
N GLU A 16 -3.51 -3.39 -11.17
CA GLU A 16 -2.63 -4.51 -11.56
C GLU A 16 -1.41 -4.62 -10.64
N ARG A 17 -0.90 -3.48 -10.15
CA ARG A 17 0.18 -3.46 -9.16
C ARG A 17 -0.27 -4.03 -7.82
N LEU A 18 -1.46 -3.64 -7.36
CA LEU A 18 -2.07 -4.18 -6.14
C LEU A 18 -2.28 -5.69 -6.24
N GLU A 19 -2.84 -6.18 -7.35
CA GLU A 19 -3.10 -7.59 -7.59
C GLU A 19 -1.81 -8.42 -7.54
N LYS A 20 -0.74 -7.93 -8.17
CA LYS A 20 0.60 -8.58 -8.12
C LYS A 20 1.19 -8.58 -6.72
N LEU A 21 1.09 -7.46 -6.00
CA LEU A 21 1.61 -7.33 -4.63
C LEU A 21 0.92 -8.27 -3.65
N LEU A 22 -0.38 -8.49 -3.83
CA LEU A 22 -1.19 -9.29 -2.91
C LEU A 22 -1.45 -10.71 -3.41
N GLN A 23 -0.83 -11.13 -4.52
CA GLN A 23 -1.02 -12.45 -5.14
C GLN A 23 -2.50 -12.79 -5.38
N GLY A 24 -3.30 -11.80 -5.79
CA GLY A 24 -4.74 -11.93 -6.04
C GLY A 24 -5.64 -11.71 -4.82
N GLU A 25 -5.09 -11.55 -3.60
CA GLU A 25 -5.88 -11.25 -2.40
C GLU A 25 -6.19 -9.75 -2.29
N LEU A 26 -7.16 -9.27 -3.06
CA LEU A 26 -7.52 -7.85 -3.13
C LEU A 26 -8.07 -7.35 -1.78
N SER A 27 -7.23 -6.58 -1.08
CA SER A 27 -7.61 -5.86 0.14
C SER A 27 -7.17 -4.41 0.01
N VAL A 28 -7.96 -3.49 0.56
CA VAL A 28 -7.64 -2.06 0.64
C VAL A 28 -8.00 -1.54 2.04
N PRO A 29 -7.30 -0.51 2.55
CA PRO A 29 -6.12 0.14 1.95
C PRO A 29 -4.90 -0.78 1.95
N VAL A 30 -3.96 -0.55 1.03
CA VAL A 30 -2.60 -1.08 1.10
C VAL A 30 -1.63 0.08 1.11
N ILE A 31 -0.70 0.04 2.06
CA ILE A 31 0.29 1.09 2.27
C ILE A 31 1.66 0.47 2.02
N THR A 32 2.45 1.08 1.15
CA THR A 32 3.83 0.67 0.89
C THR A 32 4.78 1.74 1.39
N VAL A 33 5.77 1.35 2.19
CA VAL A 33 6.86 2.21 2.67
C VAL A 33 8.16 1.48 2.34
N ASP A 34 8.93 2.04 1.41
CA ASP A 34 10.12 1.39 0.83
C ASP A 34 9.80 -0.05 0.37
N ASP A 35 10.48 -1.06 0.93
CA ASP A 35 10.26 -2.48 0.62
C ASP A 35 9.17 -3.14 1.49
N HIS A 36 8.54 -2.38 2.39
CA HIS A 36 7.49 -2.87 3.28
C HIS A 36 6.09 -2.70 2.67
N VAL A 37 5.27 -3.73 2.85
CA VAL A 37 3.87 -3.74 2.42
C VAL A 37 2.97 -3.99 3.63
N MET A 38 2.06 -3.06 3.90
CA MET A 38 1.03 -3.18 4.93
C MET A 38 -0.33 -3.35 4.28
N LYS A 39 -1.02 -4.44 4.63
CA LYS A 39 -2.44 -4.61 4.31
C LYS A 39 -3.27 -3.97 5.43
N GLY A 40 -4.22 -3.12 5.08
CA GLY A 40 -4.98 -2.31 6.03
C GLY A 40 -4.17 -1.12 6.55
N PHE A 41 -4.51 -0.67 7.76
CA PHE A 41 -3.87 0.46 8.40
C PHE A 41 -3.51 0.14 9.85
N ASN A 42 -2.20 0.13 10.14
CA ASN A 42 -1.65 0.00 11.50
C ASN A 42 -0.76 1.21 11.80
N PRO A 43 -1.23 2.17 12.63
CA PRO A 43 -0.50 3.41 12.87
C PRO A 43 0.83 3.21 13.62
N ALA A 44 0.93 2.21 14.50
CA ALA A 44 2.15 1.95 15.26
C ALA A 44 3.26 1.45 14.33
N GLN A 45 2.95 0.44 13.51
CA GLN A 45 3.88 -0.12 12.54
C GLN A 45 4.28 0.89 11.46
N LEU A 46 3.32 1.69 10.97
CA LEU A 46 3.63 2.74 9.99
C LEU A 46 4.59 3.77 10.58
N THR A 47 4.40 4.13 11.85
CA THR A 47 5.29 5.08 12.54
C THR A 47 6.69 4.50 12.73
N GLU A 48 6.83 3.20 12.90
CA GLU A 48 8.14 2.53 12.98
C GLU A 48 8.85 2.58 11.63
N TRP A 49 8.18 2.20 10.54
CA TRP A 49 8.78 2.20 9.19
C TRP A 49 9.18 3.60 8.72
N LEU A 50 8.41 4.63 9.06
CA LEU A 50 8.72 6.01 8.67
C LEU A 50 9.87 6.65 9.47
N LYS A 51 10.43 5.95 10.47
CA LYS A 51 11.57 6.42 11.29
C LYS A 51 12.90 5.80 10.88
N GLU A 52 12.89 4.70 10.13
CA GLU A 52 14.09 4.08 9.55
C GLU A 52 14.67 4.96 8.43
#